data_AF-A0A2D6HL82-F1
#
_entry.id   AF-A0A2D6HL82-F1
#
_cell.length_a   1.000
_cell.length_b   1.000
_cell.length_c   1.000
_cell.angle_alpha   90.00
_cell.angle_beta   90.00
_cell.angle_gamma   90.00
#
_symmetry.space_group_name_H-M   'P 1'
#
loop_
_entity.id
_entity.type
_entity.pdbx_description
1 polymer ?
#
loop_
_entity_poly.entity_id
_entity_poly.type
_entity_poly.pdbx_seq_one_letter_code
_entity_poly.pdbx_strand_id
1 'polypeptide(L)'
;MHITQDKTDIAAFIHAHITRLFAHEDSAGPQKIMDVIEVLAGFFVESCFLFEKPDLSLSSGFRKLEKMLRSKPYRGVLPEWALPDASKLDARSEQGRALARFVLDEWKECEFSYMEFVVWLIQNHICAWEGEDIPREETLRFFVEAATRCMAYEIAAQELCDLVIEKRIGTGQWSLADSVCGLSGFAGYCYARNIRDQQIEDKNFAGTFFESESIVNVMTQEAARMGVPAGSDWRLGMVANDSPADPPIELIESIEPICLEFFNVLSLERPSERAVVCAKAAGRMLAVVASGDTPDMPHAIAKPLAMAALIESYRGLEALQPYLKEAYLSQDNPV
;
A
#
# COMPACT_ATOMS: atom_id res chain seq x y z
N MET A 1 1.93 30.88 -9.45
CA MET A 1 1.71 30.92 -7.99
C MET A 1 2.34 32.16 -7.37
N HIS A 2 1.56 32.94 -6.61
CA HIS A 2 2.07 33.98 -5.72
C HIS A 2 2.42 33.33 -4.38
N ILE A 3 3.69 33.41 -3.95
CA ILE A 3 4.14 32.88 -2.66
C ILE A 3 3.79 33.91 -1.58
N THR A 4 2.98 33.51 -0.60
CA THR A 4 2.65 34.32 0.59
C THR A 4 3.46 33.84 1.79
N GLN A 5 3.49 34.63 2.87
CA GLN A 5 4.13 34.20 4.11
C GLN A 5 3.49 32.92 4.65
N ASP A 6 2.16 32.86 4.69
CA ASP A 6 1.40 31.68 5.10
C ASP A 6 1.79 30.41 4.32
N LYS A 7 1.96 30.49 2.99
CA LYS A 7 2.40 29.35 2.16
C LYS A 7 3.83 28.93 2.48
N THR A 8 4.68 29.89 2.85
CA THR A 8 6.06 29.61 3.27
C THR A 8 6.09 28.89 4.62
N ASP A 9 5.24 29.32 5.55
CA ASP A 9 5.14 28.71 6.88
C ASP A 9 4.60 27.28 6.79
N ILE A 10 3.60 27.03 5.93
CA ILE A 10 3.10 25.68 5.62
C ILE A 10 4.20 24.82 5.00
N ALA A 11 4.95 25.34 4.02
CA ALA A 11 6.06 24.58 3.41
C ALA A 11 7.14 24.22 4.44
N ALA A 12 7.50 25.15 5.33
CA ALA A 12 8.43 24.90 6.42
C ALA A 12 7.92 23.84 7.40
N PHE A 13 6.62 23.87 7.74
CA PHE A 13 5.98 22.83 8.53
C PHE A 13 6.07 21.46 7.86
N ILE A 14 5.72 21.36 6.58
CA ILE A 14 5.77 20.10 5.81
C ILE A 14 7.19 19.55 5.78
N HIS A 15 8.19 20.37 5.44
CA HIS A 15 9.58 19.97 5.45
C HIS A 15 10.02 19.47 6.83
N ALA A 16 9.69 20.20 7.90
CA ALA A 16 10.03 19.79 9.26
C ALA A 16 9.33 18.49 9.68
N HIS A 17 8.09 18.28 9.25
CA HIS A 17 7.34 17.06 9.53
C HIS A 17 7.97 15.86 8.83
N ILE A 18 8.24 15.97 7.52
CA ILE A 18 8.89 14.93 6.72
C ILE A 18 10.26 14.58 7.32
N THR A 19 11.08 15.57 7.67
CA THR A 19 12.39 15.33 8.30
C THR A 19 12.25 14.59 9.64
N ARG A 20 11.23 14.90 10.44
CA ARG A 20 10.97 14.22 11.72
C ARG A 20 10.55 12.77 11.54
N LEU A 21 9.78 12.44 10.51
CA LEU A 21 9.40 11.05 10.21
C LEU A 21 10.62 10.14 10.08
N PHE A 22 11.75 10.68 9.62
CA PHE A 22 12.99 9.94 9.36
C PHE A 22 14.14 10.28 10.32
N ALA A 23 13.88 11.10 11.36
CA ALA A 23 14.91 11.56 12.30
C ALA A 23 15.46 10.44 13.20
N HIS A 24 14.71 9.35 13.36
CA HIS A 24 15.06 8.20 14.21
C HIS A 24 15.49 6.96 13.43
N GLU A 25 15.58 7.04 12.10
CA GLU A 25 16.05 5.94 11.27
C GLU A 25 17.58 6.04 11.13
N ASP A 26 18.29 5.02 11.65
CA ASP A 26 19.76 4.90 11.65
C ASP A 26 20.37 4.79 10.24
N SER A 27 19.54 4.71 9.20
CA SER A 27 19.94 4.70 7.79
C SER A 27 20.41 6.10 7.34
N ALA A 28 21.68 6.42 7.51
CA ALA A 28 22.28 7.55 6.78
C ALA A 28 22.46 7.15 5.30
N GLY A 29 21.76 7.77 4.35
CA GLY A 29 22.00 7.56 2.91
C GLY A 29 20.79 7.67 1.97
N PRO A 30 20.91 7.14 0.73
CA PRO A 30 19.91 7.22 -0.36
C PRO A 30 18.51 6.71 -0.01
N GLN A 31 18.41 5.78 0.96
CA GLN A 31 17.12 5.27 1.45
C GLN A 31 16.22 6.38 1.98
N LYS A 32 16.79 7.38 2.67
CA LYS A 32 16.03 8.54 3.18
C LYS A 32 15.41 9.37 2.06
N ILE A 33 16.02 9.41 0.88
CA ILE A 33 15.49 10.16 -0.26
C ILE A 33 14.31 9.42 -0.88
N MET A 34 14.41 8.10 -1.04
CA MET A 34 13.29 7.28 -1.51
C MET A 34 12.10 7.35 -0.56
N ASP A 35 12.34 7.24 0.75
CA ASP A 35 11.30 7.38 1.77
C ASP A 35 10.60 8.76 1.68
N VAL A 36 11.35 9.85 1.45
CA VAL A 36 10.77 11.18 1.22
C VAL A 36 10.01 11.25 -0.10
N ILE A 37 10.52 10.66 -1.18
CA ILE A 37 9.84 10.60 -2.48
C ILE A 37 8.49 9.90 -2.36
N GLU A 38 8.40 8.81 -1.61
CA GLU A 38 7.17 8.06 -1.38
C GLU A 38 6.13 8.86 -0.57
N VAL A 39 6.57 9.58 0.47
CA VAL A 39 5.71 10.49 1.22
C VAL A 39 5.22 11.63 0.32
N LEU A 40 6.10 12.24 -0.48
CA LEU A 40 5.70 13.28 -1.44
C LEU A 40 4.75 12.75 -2.52
N ALA A 41 4.96 11.51 -2.97
CA ALA A 41 4.09 10.83 -3.92
C ALA A 41 2.68 10.66 -3.34
N GLY A 42 2.57 10.20 -2.09
CA GLY A 42 1.30 10.15 -1.38
C GLY A 42 0.62 11.51 -1.23
N PHE A 43 1.38 12.53 -0.82
CA PHE A 43 0.87 13.90 -0.69
C PHE A 43 0.29 14.42 -2.03
N PHE A 44 1.01 14.16 -3.12
CA PHE A 44 0.57 14.50 -4.48
C PHE A 44 -0.66 13.73 -4.93
N VAL A 45 -0.71 12.42 -4.67
CA VAL A 45 -1.84 11.56 -5.05
C VAL A 45 -3.11 11.97 -4.31
N GLU A 46 -3.04 12.26 -3.02
CA GLU A 46 -4.20 12.79 -2.28
C GLU A 46 -4.73 14.09 -2.88
N SER A 47 -3.81 14.97 -3.30
CA SER A 47 -4.19 16.22 -3.96
C SER A 47 -4.87 15.99 -5.31
N CYS A 48 -4.56 14.88 -6.00
CA CYS A 48 -5.23 14.51 -7.25
C CYS A 48 -6.68 14.05 -7.03
N PHE A 49 -7.00 13.46 -5.87
CA PHE A 49 -8.35 13.02 -5.50
C PHE A 49 -9.31 14.19 -5.21
N LEU A 50 -8.82 15.43 -5.14
CA LEU A 50 -9.67 16.63 -5.07
C LEU A 50 -10.41 16.93 -6.38
N PHE A 51 -10.05 16.24 -7.47
CA PHE A 51 -10.62 16.44 -8.79
C PHE A 51 -11.44 15.23 -9.23
N GLU A 52 -12.45 15.46 -10.06
CA GLU A 52 -13.35 14.42 -10.57
C GLU A 52 -12.64 13.30 -11.34
N LYS A 53 -11.52 13.61 -12.00
CA LYS A 53 -10.70 12.66 -12.77
C LYS A 53 -9.26 12.63 -12.23
N PRO A 54 -8.99 11.86 -11.17
CA PRO A 54 -7.69 11.84 -10.50
C PRO A 54 -6.53 11.40 -11.40
N ASP A 55 -6.79 10.48 -12.34
CA ASP A 55 -5.85 9.99 -13.34
C ASP A 55 -5.37 11.09 -14.31
N LEU A 56 -6.29 11.95 -14.74
CA LEU A 56 -5.99 13.10 -15.58
C LEU A 56 -5.22 14.17 -14.79
N SER A 57 -5.60 14.37 -13.52
CA SER A 57 -4.90 15.29 -12.61
C SER A 57 -3.47 14.84 -12.34
N LEU A 58 -3.25 13.54 -12.10
CA LEU A 58 -1.92 12.93 -11.96
C LEU A 58 -1.06 13.21 -13.20
N SER A 59 -1.57 12.86 -14.39
CA SER A 59 -0.90 13.07 -15.67
C SER A 59 -0.63 14.54 -15.97
N SER A 60 -1.52 15.45 -15.56
CA SER A 60 -1.35 16.90 -15.69
C SER A 60 -0.27 17.43 -14.77
N GLY A 61 -0.25 16.97 -13.51
CA GLY A 61 0.76 17.35 -12.52
C GLY A 61 2.16 16.88 -12.91
N PHE A 62 2.31 15.66 -13.44
CA PHE A 62 3.58 15.20 -14.01
C PHE A 62 4.08 16.10 -15.14
N ARG A 63 3.23 16.43 -16.10
CA ARG A 63 3.57 17.37 -17.19
C ARG A 63 3.96 18.76 -16.67
N LYS A 64 3.33 19.22 -15.59
CA LYS A 64 3.67 20.49 -14.94
C LYS A 64 5.03 20.42 -14.26
N LEU A 65 5.34 19.33 -13.55
CA LEU A 65 6.66 19.07 -12.95
C LEU A 65 7.75 19.03 -14.01
N GLU A 66 7.55 18.28 -15.10
CA GLU A 66 8.50 18.22 -16.23
C GLU A 66 8.82 19.62 -16.78
N LYS A 67 7.79 20.45 -16.97
CA LYS A 67 7.95 21.81 -17.46
C LYS A 67 8.69 22.70 -16.46
N MET A 68 8.38 22.59 -15.17
CA MET A 68 9.03 23.38 -14.12
C MET A 68 10.49 22.99 -13.93
N LEU A 69 10.78 21.69 -13.94
CA LEU A 69 12.12 21.12 -13.83
C LEU A 69 12.92 21.22 -15.12
N ARG A 70 12.28 21.54 -16.26
CA ARG A 70 12.87 21.53 -17.61
C ARG A 70 13.58 20.21 -17.92
N SER A 71 13.01 19.11 -17.43
CA SER A 71 13.57 17.77 -17.56
C SER A 71 12.44 16.76 -17.71
N LYS A 72 12.77 15.60 -18.27
CA LYS A 72 11.85 14.46 -18.39
C LYS A 72 12.30 13.37 -17.42
N PRO A 73 11.38 12.49 -16.98
CA PRO A 73 11.76 11.31 -16.22
C PRO A 73 12.75 10.46 -17.03
N TYR A 74 13.74 9.91 -16.35
CA TYR A 74 14.66 8.93 -16.92
C TYR A 74 13.91 7.78 -17.61
N ARG A 75 14.37 7.37 -18.81
CA ARG A 75 13.65 6.44 -19.70
C ARG A 75 14.16 5.00 -19.68
N GLY A 76 15.22 4.70 -18.96
CA GLY A 76 15.76 3.35 -18.89
C GLY A 76 14.85 2.42 -18.08
N VAL A 77 15.10 1.11 -18.24
CA VAL A 77 14.45 0.08 -17.43
C VAL A 77 14.89 0.25 -15.99
N LEU A 78 13.94 0.43 -15.07
CA LEU A 78 14.24 0.43 -13.65
C LEU A 78 14.56 -1.01 -13.23
N PRO A 79 15.66 -1.26 -12.51
CA PRO A 79 15.89 -2.58 -11.94
C PRO A 79 14.80 -2.91 -10.92
N GLU A 80 14.57 -4.20 -10.70
CA GLU A 80 13.49 -4.67 -9.81
C GLU A 80 13.64 -4.17 -8.37
N TRP A 81 14.88 -4.06 -7.89
CA TRP A 81 15.23 -3.52 -6.58
C TRP A 81 15.16 -1.99 -6.48
N ALA A 82 14.86 -1.28 -7.56
CA ALA A 82 14.87 0.19 -7.58
C ALA A 82 13.72 0.79 -6.78
N LEU A 83 12.59 0.07 -6.71
CA LEU A 83 11.45 0.45 -5.89
C LEU A 83 11.46 -0.40 -4.61
N PRO A 84 10.99 0.16 -3.49
CA PRO A 84 10.82 -0.64 -2.28
C PRO A 84 9.73 -1.69 -2.44
N ASP A 85 9.66 -2.56 -1.44
CA ASP A 85 8.53 -3.46 -1.28
C ASP A 85 7.19 -2.71 -1.27
N ALA A 86 6.17 -3.34 -1.83
CA ALA A 86 4.85 -2.75 -2.01
C ALA A 86 4.23 -2.27 -0.70
N SER A 87 4.41 -3.01 0.41
CA SER A 87 3.84 -2.61 1.70
C SER A 87 4.55 -1.40 2.28
N LYS A 88 5.86 -1.27 2.04
CA LYS A 88 6.64 -0.09 2.47
C LYS A 88 6.19 1.14 1.71
N LEU A 89 6.07 1.04 0.37
CA LEU A 89 5.57 2.13 -0.47
C LEU A 89 4.17 2.56 -0.02
N ASP A 90 3.27 1.60 0.25
CA ASP A 90 1.93 1.88 0.75
C ASP A 90 1.98 2.66 2.08
N ALA A 91 2.74 2.17 3.06
CA ALA A 91 2.86 2.81 4.37
C ALA A 91 3.41 4.24 4.29
N ARG A 92 4.45 4.47 3.46
CA ARG A 92 5.04 5.81 3.28
C ARG A 92 4.12 6.74 2.51
N SER A 93 3.52 6.25 1.44
CA SER A 93 2.58 7.07 0.67
C SER A 93 1.32 7.42 1.49
N GLU A 94 0.84 6.53 2.36
CA GLU A 94 -0.27 6.87 3.27
C GLU A 94 0.10 7.94 4.29
N GLN A 95 1.33 7.95 4.82
CA GLN A 95 1.82 9.07 5.66
C GLN A 95 1.75 10.40 4.89
N GLY A 96 2.15 10.39 3.62
CA GLY A 96 2.02 11.53 2.72
C GLY A 96 0.59 11.99 2.49
N ARG A 97 -0.32 11.05 2.25
CA ARG A 97 -1.75 11.32 2.05
C ARG A 97 -2.39 11.90 3.30
N ALA A 98 -2.11 11.33 4.47
CA ALA A 98 -2.58 11.85 5.75
C ALA A 98 -2.07 13.28 6.00
N LEU A 99 -0.80 13.55 5.68
CA LEU A 99 -0.24 14.90 5.76
C LEU A 99 -0.91 15.87 4.78
N ALA A 100 -1.23 15.44 3.56
CA ALA A 100 -1.97 16.26 2.61
C ALA A 100 -3.36 16.65 3.13
N ARG A 101 -4.14 15.69 3.65
CA ARG A 101 -5.45 15.97 4.28
C ARG A 101 -5.32 16.98 5.42
N PHE A 102 -4.34 16.78 6.30
CA PHE A 102 -4.08 17.69 7.42
C PHE A 102 -3.76 19.12 6.95
N VAL A 103 -2.93 19.27 5.91
CA VAL A 103 -2.61 20.61 5.36
C VAL A 103 -3.81 21.20 4.63
N LEU A 104 -4.61 20.37 3.96
CA LEU A 104 -5.80 20.80 3.23
C LEU A 104 -6.87 21.38 4.16
N ASP A 105 -7.03 20.84 5.37
CA ASP A 105 -7.97 21.35 6.37
C ASP A 105 -7.71 22.83 6.74
N GLU A 106 -6.44 23.25 6.71
CA GLU A 106 -6.01 24.63 6.98
C GLU A 106 -5.90 25.49 5.71
N TRP A 107 -6.14 24.91 4.54
CA TRP A 107 -5.97 25.58 3.26
C TRP A 107 -7.18 26.46 2.90
N LYS A 108 -6.91 27.75 2.63
CA LYS A 108 -7.97 28.76 2.46
C LYS A 108 -8.31 29.10 1.00
N GLU A 109 -7.55 28.57 0.05
CA GLU A 109 -7.75 28.82 -1.38
C GLU A 109 -8.36 27.59 -2.06
N CYS A 110 -8.69 27.68 -3.35
CA CYS A 110 -9.26 26.56 -4.09
C CYS A 110 -8.26 25.41 -4.32
N GLU A 111 -8.80 24.26 -4.70
CA GLU A 111 -8.12 22.99 -4.97
C GLU A 111 -7.04 23.14 -6.06
N PHE A 112 -7.30 23.99 -7.06
CA PHE A 112 -6.31 24.30 -8.10
C PHE A 112 -5.07 24.99 -7.51
N SER A 113 -5.26 25.95 -6.59
CA SER A 113 -4.14 26.64 -5.91
C SER A 113 -3.38 25.68 -4.99
N TYR A 114 -4.10 24.78 -4.31
CA TYR A 114 -3.50 23.72 -3.50
C TYR A 114 -2.60 22.82 -4.36
N MET A 115 -3.12 22.32 -5.48
CA MET A 115 -2.34 21.49 -6.42
C MET A 115 -1.13 22.24 -7.02
N GLU A 116 -1.24 23.55 -7.28
CA GLU A 116 -0.08 24.36 -7.67
C GLU A 116 1.00 24.38 -6.59
N PHE A 117 0.59 24.55 -5.34
CA PHE A 117 1.48 24.56 -4.18
C PHE A 117 2.18 23.22 -3.99
N VAL A 118 1.45 22.11 -4.09
CA VAL A 118 1.99 20.75 -4.00
C VAL A 118 3.06 20.51 -5.07
N VAL A 119 2.75 20.82 -6.33
CA VAL A 119 3.70 20.66 -7.44
C VAL A 119 4.94 21.54 -7.25
N TRP A 120 4.77 22.76 -6.74
CA TRP A 120 5.89 23.63 -6.40
C TRP A 120 6.75 23.06 -5.28
N LEU A 121 6.15 22.54 -4.20
CA LEU A 121 6.87 21.92 -3.09
C LEU A 121 7.75 20.76 -3.58
N ILE A 122 7.20 19.88 -4.39
CA ILE A 122 7.90 18.71 -4.94
C ILE A 122 9.04 19.15 -5.84
N GLN A 123 8.83 20.16 -6.70
CA GLN A 123 9.88 20.72 -7.52
C GLN A 123 11.04 21.28 -6.69
N ASN A 124 10.77 21.94 -5.56
CA ASN A 124 11.83 22.44 -4.68
C ASN A 124 12.65 21.32 -4.07
N HIS A 125 12.01 20.23 -3.61
CA HIS A 125 12.73 19.05 -3.12
C HIS A 125 13.66 18.46 -4.19
N ILE A 126 13.15 18.27 -5.41
CA ILE A 126 13.95 17.72 -6.52
C ILE A 126 15.14 18.64 -6.85
N CYS A 127 14.94 19.95 -6.89
CA CYS A 127 16.03 20.90 -7.14
C CYS A 127 17.04 20.98 -5.98
N ALA A 128 16.60 20.79 -4.73
CA ALA A 128 17.49 20.75 -3.58
C ALA A 128 18.43 19.52 -3.66
N TRP A 129 17.88 18.34 -3.94
CA TRP A 129 18.69 17.12 -4.11
C TRP A 129 19.61 17.16 -5.32
N GLU A 130 19.22 17.84 -6.40
CA GLU A 130 20.14 18.10 -7.50
C GLU A 130 21.33 18.96 -7.08
N GLY A 131 21.13 19.92 -6.17
CA GLY A 131 22.21 20.67 -5.55
C GLY A 131 23.17 19.80 -4.72
N GLU A 132 22.76 18.57 -4.39
CA GLU A 132 23.54 17.53 -3.70
C GLU A 132 24.01 16.42 -4.67
N ASP A 133 24.15 16.74 -5.97
CA ASP A 133 24.61 15.85 -7.04
C ASP A 133 23.70 14.65 -7.36
N ILE A 134 22.42 14.72 -7.01
CA ILE A 134 21.43 13.67 -7.37
C ILE A 134 20.69 14.05 -8.66
N PRO A 135 20.76 13.24 -9.73
CA PRO A 135 20.18 13.60 -11.01
C PRO A 135 18.66 13.82 -10.94
N ARG A 136 18.20 15.03 -11.29
CA ARG A 136 16.77 15.39 -11.25
C ARG A 136 15.90 14.46 -12.10
N GLU A 137 16.44 13.91 -13.20
CA GLU A 137 15.71 13.01 -14.11
C GLU A 137 15.43 11.63 -13.47
N GLU A 138 16.34 11.14 -12.63
CA GLU A 138 16.19 9.89 -11.88
C GLU A 138 15.21 10.10 -10.72
N THR A 139 15.38 11.17 -9.95
CA THR A 139 14.44 11.54 -8.88
C THR A 139 13.02 11.69 -9.41
N LEU A 140 12.86 12.39 -10.54
CA LEU A 140 11.55 12.55 -11.18
C LEU A 140 10.98 11.21 -11.65
N ARG A 141 11.82 10.29 -12.15
CA ARG A 141 11.40 8.94 -12.53
C ARG A 141 10.89 8.15 -11.33
N PHE A 142 11.61 8.15 -10.21
CA PHE A 142 11.17 7.49 -8.98
C PHE A 142 9.86 8.09 -8.44
N PHE A 143 9.74 9.42 -8.45
CA PHE A 143 8.52 10.10 -8.03
C PHE A 143 7.31 9.70 -8.87
N VAL A 144 7.44 9.71 -10.21
CA VAL A 144 6.36 9.29 -11.12
C VAL A 144 5.93 7.85 -10.84
N GLU A 145 6.91 6.97 -10.66
CA GLU A 145 6.70 5.54 -10.45
C GLU A 145 6.02 5.24 -9.10
N ALA A 146 6.43 5.93 -8.03
CA ALA A 146 5.81 5.85 -6.71
C ALA A 146 4.39 6.43 -6.68
N ALA A 147 4.19 7.60 -7.29
CA ALA A 147 2.87 8.25 -7.36
C ALA A 147 1.86 7.44 -8.20
N THR A 148 2.33 6.82 -9.29
CA THR A 148 1.47 5.96 -10.13
C THR A 148 1.02 4.72 -9.35
N ARG A 149 1.92 4.08 -8.59
CA ARG A 149 1.57 2.93 -7.73
C ARG A 149 0.64 3.31 -6.59
N CYS A 150 0.93 4.40 -5.89
CA CYS A 150 0.06 4.90 -4.83
C CYS A 150 -1.36 5.17 -5.36
N MET A 151 -1.50 5.83 -6.52
CA MET A 151 -2.80 6.02 -7.19
C MET A 151 -3.47 4.68 -7.52
N ALA A 152 -2.73 3.75 -8.12
CA ALA A 152 -3.24 2.44 -8.50
C ALA A 152 -3.71 1.65 -7.28
N TYR A 153 -2.99 1.70 -6.15
CA TYR A 153 -3.38 1.00 -4.92
C TYR A 153 -4.69 1.52 -4.35
N GLU A 154 -4.89 2.84 -4.37
CA GLU A 154 -6.09 3.48 -3.83
C GLU A 154 -7.33 3.27 -4.69
N ILE A 155 -7.17 3.40 -6.01
CA ILE A 155 -8.24 3.05 -6.96
C ILE A 155 -8.54 1.56 -6.84
N ALA A 156 -7.52 0.70 -6.82
CA ALA A 156 -7.74 -0.74 -6.75
C ALA A 156 -8.48 -1.16 -5.49
N ALA A 157 -8.08 -0.64 -4.33
CA ALA A 157 -8.73 -0.96 -3.07
C ALA A 157 -10.22 -0.58 -3.06
N GLN A 158 -10.57 0.57 -3.66
CA GLN A 158 -11.97 1.01 -3.78
C GLN A 158 -12.76 0.11 -4.73
N GLU A 159 -12.29 0.00 -5.97
CA GLU A 159 -12.99 -0.72 -7.04
C GLU A 159 -13.11 -2.21 -6.74
N LEU A 160 -12.15 -2.82 -6.03
CA LEU A 160 -12.28 -4.20 -5.58
C LEU A 160 -13.44 -4.38 -4.59
N CYS A 161 -13.65 -3.43 -3.67
CA CYS A 161 -14.80 -3.48 -2.76
C CYS A 161 -16.10 -3.44 -3.55
N ASP A 162 -16.20 -2.50 -4.50
CA ASP A 162 -17.38 -2.32 -5.34
C ASP A 162 -17.63 -3.57 -6.23
N LEU A 163 -16.59 -4.13 -6.84
CA LEU A 163 -16.67 -5.37 -7.61
C LEU A 163 -17.14 -6.57 -6.77
N VAL A 164 -16.68 -6.70 -5.52
CA VAL A 164 -17.12 -7.76 -4.62
C VAL A 164 -18.58 -7.55 -4.23
N ILE A 165 -18.97 -6.33 -3.88
CA ILE A 165 -20.35 -5.99 -3.56
C ILE A 165 -21.27 -6.30 -4.75
N GLU A 166 -20.92 -5.87 -5.96
CA GLU A 166 -21.74 -6.07 -7.15
C GLU A 166 -21.80 -7.54 -7.59
N LYS A 167 -20.64 -8.17 -7.79
CA LYS A 167 -20.54 -9.49 -8.43
C LYS A 167 -20.70 -10.65 -7.46
N ARG A 168 -20.35 -10.47 -6.17
CA ARG A 168 -20.37 -11.57 -5.18
C ARG A 168 -21.52 -11.46 -4.19
N ILE A 169 -21.83 -10.27 -3.69
CA ILE A 169 -22.98 -10.07 -2.80
C ILE A 169 -24.26 -9.88 -3.62
N GLY A 170 -24.27 -8.94 -4.56
CA GLY A 170 -25.46 -8.54 -5.32
C GLY A 170 -26.00 -9.63 -6.24
N THR A 171 -25.11 -10.31 -6.97
CA THR A 171 -25.49 -11.41 -7.88
C THR A 171 -25.16 -12.81 -7.35
N GLY A 172 -24.34 -12.90 -6.31
CA GLY A 172 -23.92 -14.18 -5.73
C GLY A 172 -24.66 -14.54 -4.44
N GLN A 173 -24.03 -15.38 -3.64
CA GLN A 173 -24.53 -15.79 -2.32
C GLN A 173 -23.55 -15.41 -1.20
N TRP A 174 -22.59 -14.52 -1.49
CA TRP A 174 -21.63 -14.10 -0.48
C TRP A 174 -22.32 -13.20 0.52
N SER A 175 -22.08 -13.49 1.79
CA SER A 175 -22.29 -12.55 2.88
C SER A 175 -21.18 -11.48 2.90
N LEU A 176 -21.39 -10.44 3.70
CA LEU A 176 -20.36 -9.46 4.01
C LEU A 176 -19.14 -10.11 4.70
N ALA A 177 -19.37 -11.15 5.51
CA ALA A 177 -18.29 -11.92 6.13
C ALA A 177 -17.46 -12.69 5.08
N ASP A 178 -18.12 -13.30 4.10
CA ASP A 178 -17.44 -14.00 2.99
C ASP A 178 -16.58 -13.03 2.16
N SER A 179 -17.05 -11.78 2.02
CA SER A 179 -16.32 -10.73 1.32
C SER A 179 -15.02 -10.35 2.03
N VAL A 180 -15.07 -10.23 3.37
CA VAL A 180 -13.87 -10.03 4.19
C VAL A 180 -12.94 -11.23 4.07
N CYS A 181 -13.43 -12.45 4.30
CA CYS A 181 -12.64 -13.67 4.20
C CYS A 181 -11.99 -13.87 2.83
N GLY A 182 -12.76 -13.62 1.75
CA GLY A 182 -12.29 -13.79 0.38
C GLY A 182 -11.16 -12.84 0.03
N LEU A 183 -11.31 -11.55 0.33
CA LEU A 183 -10.27 -10.54 0.07
C LEU A 183 -9.04 -10.75 0.98
N SER A 184 -9.25 -11.00 2.27
CA SER A 184 -8.16 -11.28 3.22
C SER A 184 -7.39 -12.56 2.86
N GLY A 185 -8.11 -13.64 2.53
CA GLY A 185 -7.52 -14.90 2.13
C GLY A 185 -6.76 -14.78 0.81
N PHE A 186 -7.33 -14.06 -0.17
CA PHE A 186 -6.64 -13.82 -1.43
C PHE A 186 -5.40 -12.92 -1.26
N ALA A 187 -5.43 -11.94 -0.35
CA ALA A 187 -4.24 -11.17 0.02
C ALA A 187 -3.13 -12.07 0.59
N GLY A 188 -3.48 -12.98 1.51
CA GLY A 188 -2.53 -13.96 2.06
C GLY A 188 -1.97 -14.93 1.01
N TYR A 189 -2.82 -15.37 0.08
CA TYR A 189 -2.42 -16.20 -1.05
C TYR A 189 -1.46 -15.48 -2.01
N CYS A 190 -1.75 -14.23 -2.40
CA CYS A 190 -0.85 -13.41 -3.21
C CYS A 190 0.48 -13.17 -2.49
N TYR A 191 0.46 -12.95 -1.18
CA TYR A 191 1.65 -12.76 -0.39
C TYR A 191 2.53 -14.02 -0.34
N ALA A 192 1.94 -15.19 -0.10
CA ALA A 192 2.68 -16.45 -0.15
C ALA A 192 3.29 -16.72 -1.53
N ARG A 193 2.60 -16.33 -2.62
CA ARG A 193 3.18 -16.39 -3.97
C ARG A 193 4.38 -15.47 -4.13
N ASN A 194 4.34 -14.27 -3.55
CA ASN A 194 5.49 -13.34 -3.56
C ASN A 194 6.73 -13.98 -2.91
N ILE A 195 6.56 -14.53 -1.71
CA ILE A 195 7.64 -15.21 -0.99
C ILE A 195 8.20 -16.38 -1.79
N ARG A 196 7.32 -17.22 -2.34
CA ARG A 196 7.73 -18.32 -3.21
C ARG A 196 8.56 -17.85 -4.40
N ASP A 197 8.09 -16.81 -5.09
CA ASP A 197 8.77 -16.31 -6.29
C ASP A 197 10.16 -15.75 -5.91
N GLN A 198 10.29 -15.07 -4.76
CA GLN A 198 11.58 -14.64 -4.20
C GLN A 198 12.50 -15.82 -3.82
N GLN A 199 11.97 -16.91 -3.27
CA GLN A 199 12.73 -18.11 -2.92
C GLN A 199 13.24 -18.89 -4.15
N ILE A 200 12.51 -18.82 -5.26
CA ILE A 200 12.95 -19.40 -6.53
C ILE A 200 14.17 -18.61 -7.05
N GLU A 201 14.17 -17.29 -6.88
CA GLU A 201 15.25 -16.41 -7.33
C GLU A 201 16.48 -16.46 -6.40
N ASP A 202 16.26 -16.47 -5.08
CA ASP A 202 17.30 -16.63 -4.07
C ASP A 202 16.96 -17.78 -3.11
N LYS A 203 17.68 -18.90 -3.26
CA LYS A 203 17.51 -20.09 -2.41
C LYS A 203 17.89 -19.88 -0.95
N ASN A 204 18.59 -18.79 -0.63
CA ASN A 204 18.91 -18.41 0.75
C ASN A 204 17.85 -17.48 1.34
N PHE A 205 16.83 -17.09 0.57
CA PHE A 205 15.73 -16.28 1.07
C PHE A 205 14.87 -17.09 2.03
N ALA A 206 15.11 -16.85 3.31
CA ALA A 206 14.44 -17.51 4.40
C ALA A 206 13.21 -16.65 4.77
N GLY A 207 12.16 -16.74 3.95
CA GLY A 207 10.90 -16.02 4.23
C GLY A 207 10.38 -16.42 5.61
N THR A 208 10.31 -15.48 6.54
CA THR A 208 9.87 -15.78 7.90
C THR A 208 8.40 -15.45 8.07
N PHE A 209 7.70 -16.18 8.95
CA PHE A 209 6.32 -15.85 9.37
C PHE A 209 6.17 -14.37 9.82
N PHE A 210 7.25 -13.76 10.33
CA PHE A 210 7.34 -12.35 10.69
C PHE A 210 7.11 -11.39 9.51
N GLU A 211 7.31 -11.80 8.27
CA GLU A 211 7.11 -10.92 7.11
C GLU A 211 5.62 -10.76 6.73
N SER A 212 4.76 -11.72 7.13
CA SER A 212 3.30 -11.57 7.01
C SER A 212 2.75 -10.38 7.81
N GLU A 213 3.48 -9.88 8.81
CA GLU A 213 3.09 -8.69 9.58
C GLU A 213 2.93 -7.46 8.69
N SER A 214 3.66 -7.37 7.58
CA SER A 214 3.58 -6.23 6.66
C SER A 214 2.18 -6.09 6.04
N ILE A 215 1.64 -7.18 5.48
CA ILE A 215 0.30 -7.19 4.85
C ILE A 215 -0.80 -7.12 5.91
N VAL A 216 -0.59 -7.75 7.07
CA VAL A 216 -1.49 -7.59 8.23
C VAL A 216 -1.56 -6.11 8.63
N ASN A 217 -0.42 -5.42 8.72
CA ASN A 217 -0.37 -4.00 9.06
C ASN A 217 -1.11 -3.14 8.02
N VAL A 218 -0.96 -3.42 6.72
CA VAL A 218 -1.73 -2.76 5.66
C VAL A 218 -3.24 -2.90 5.90
N MET A 219 -3.74 -4.12 6.10
CA MET A 219 -5.17 -4.36 6.33
C MET A 219 -5.68 -3.69 7.60
N THR A 220 -4.93 -3.81 8.70
CA THR A 220 -5.33 -3.26 10.01
C THR A 220 -5.32 -1.73 10.04
N GLN A 221 -4.32 -1.09 9.43
CA GLN A 221 -4.25 0.37 9.31
C GLN A 221 -5.40 0.89 8.45
N GLU A 222 -5.68 0.21 7.34
CA GLU A 222 -6.79 0.59 6.46
C GLU A 222 -8.14 0.50 7.17
N ALA A 223 -8.41 -0.60 7.86
CA ALA A 223 -9.63 -0.77 8.63
C ALA A 223 -9.76 0.27 9.75
N ALA A 224 -8.68 0.54 10.49
CA ALA A 224 -8.67 1.54 11.55
C ALA A 224 -8.95 2.95 11.01
N ARG A 225 -8.37 3.29 9.86
CA ARG A 225 -8.64 4.56 9.15
C ARG A 225 -10.11 4.71 8.75
N MET A 226 -10.76 3.62 8.41
CA MET A 226 -12.20 3.55 8.09
C MET A 226 -13.10 3.42 9.33
N GLY A 227 -12.55 3.58 10.54
CA GLY A 227 -13.32 3.67 11.79
C GLY A 227 -13.48 2.37 12.57
N VAL A 228 -12.86 1.27 12.14
CA VAL A 228 -12.82 0.05 12.96
C VAL A 228 -11.97 0.32 14.22
N PRO A 229 -12.46 0.05 15.44
CA PRO A 229 -11.72 0.36 16.66
C PRO A 229 -10.32 -0.28 16.67
N ALA A 230 -9.26 0.42 17.04
CA ALA A 230 -7.90 -0.16 17.04
C ALA A 230 -7.59 -1.07 18.26
N GLY A 231 -8.34 -0.95 19.36
CA GLY A 231 -7.93 -1.41 20.69
C GLY A 231 -8.07 -2.89 21.04
N SER A 232 -8.57 -3.75 20.15
CA SER A 232 -8.59 -5.21 20.40
C SER A 232 -7.45 -5.88 19.64
N ASP A 233 -6.76 -6.81 20.28
CA ASP A 233 -5.71 -7.60 19.63
C ASP A 233 -6.30 -8.34 18.41
N TRP A 234 -5.77 -8.01 17.23
CA TRP A 234 -6.20 -8.59 15.96
C TRP A 234 -5.82 -10.07 15.82
N ARG A 235 -4.89 -10.53 16.65
CA ARG A 235 -4.43 -11.93 16.73
C ARG A 235 -5.25 -12.76 17.70
N LEU A 236 -6.26 -12.18 18.35
CA LEU A 236 -7.10 -12.91 19.28
C LEU A 236 -7.87 -14.00 18.52
N GLY A 237 -7.74 -15.25 18.94
CA GLY A 237 -8.42 -16.39 18.31
C GLY A 237 -7.71 -16.99 17.09
N MET A 238 -6.45 -16.62 16.82
CA MET A 238 -5.65 -17.34 15.82
C MET A 238 -5.45 -18.80 16.21
N VAL A 239 -5.44 -19.66 15.21
CA VAL A 239 -5.21 -21.10 15.36
C VAL A 239 -3.79 -21.33 15.89
N ALA A 240 -3.63 -22.33 16.76
CA ALA A 240 -2.33 -22.72 17.25
C ALA A 240 -1.41 -23.21 16.10
N ASN A 241 -0.13 -22.88 16.18
CA ASN A 241 0.86 -23.13 15.10
C ASN A 241 1.01 -24.62 14.73
N ASP A 242 0.59 -25.54 15.60
CA ASP A 242 0.63 -26.99 15.45
C ASP A 242 -0.59 -27.56 14.69
N SER A 243 -1.63 -26.76 14.45
CA SER A 243 -2.79 -27.19 13.66
C SER A 243 -2.49 -27.13 12.16
N PRO A 244 -3.02 -28.06 11.35
CA PRO A 244 -2.96 -27.97 9.89
C PRO A 244 -3.55 -26.65 9.39
N ALA A 245 -2.99 -26.13 8.29
CA ALA A 245 -3.53 -24.93 7.67
C ALA A 245 -4.92 -25.20 7.07
N ASP A 246 -5.88 -24.30 7.28
CA ASP A 246 -7.26 -24.40 6.78
C ASP A 246 -7.68 -23.12 6.02
N PRO A 247 -7.11 -22.88 4.83
CA PRO A 247 -7.43 -21.69 4.03
C PRO A 247 -8.85 -21.75 3.45
N PRO A 248 -9.55 -20.59 3.31
CA PRO A 248 -10.87 -20.53 2.69
C PRO A 248 -10.80 -20.66 1.15
N ILE A 249 -10.39 -21.84 0.66
CA ILE A 249 -10.09 -22.11 -0.75
C ILE A 249 -11.25 -21.74 -1.67
N GLU A 250 -12.48 -22.11 -1.32
CA GLU A 250 -13.65 -21.83 -2.16
C GLU A 250 -13.86 -20.32 -2.38
N LEU A 251 -13.58 -19.49 -1.36
CA LEU A 251 -13.68 -18.04 -1.48
C LEU A 251 -12.54 -17.46 -2.32
N ILE A 252 -11.33 -18.01 -2.16
CA ILE A 252 -10.13 -17.61 -2.91
C ILE A 252 -10.29 -17.92 -4.40
N GLU A 253 -10.63 -19.17 -4.74
CA GLU A 253 -10.82 -19.61 -6.12
C GLU A 253 -11.96 -18.85 -6.81
N SER A 254 -12.99 -18.50 -6.03
CA SER A 254 -14.08 -17.65 -6.50
C SER A 254 -13.60 -16.23 -6.81
N ILE A 255 -12.87 -15.57 -5.92
CA ILE A 255 -12.52 -14.15 -6.13
C ILE A 255 -11.34 -13.94 -7.09
N GLU A 256 -10.41 -14.89 -7.18
CA GLU A 256 -9.17 -14.77 -7.94
C GLU A 256 -9.37 -14.31 -9.40
N PRO A 257 -10.27 -14.91 -10.21
CA PRO A 257 -10.44 -14.49 -11.61
C PRO A 257 -10.86 -13.03 -11.77
N ILE A 258 -11.71 -12.54 -10.86
CA ILE A 258 -12.20 -11.16 -10.88
C ILE A 258 -11.05 -10.20 -10.55
N CYS A 259 -10.29 -10.51 -9.51
CA CYS A 259 -9.15 -9.70 -9.10
C CYS A 259 -8.06 -9.69 -10.19
N LEU A 260 -7.72 -10.84 -10.77
CA LEU A 260 -6.68 -10.93 -11.81
C LEU A 260 -7.05 -10.15 -13.07
N GLU A 261 -8.30 -10.22 -13.53
CA GLU A 261 -8.77 -9.42 -14.67
C GLU A 261 -8.58 -7.93 -14.39
N PHE A 262 -8.97 -7.48 -13.20
CA PHE A 262 -8.87 -6.09 -12.79
C PHE A 262 -7.41 -5.62 -12.60
N PHE A 263 -6.54 -6.45 -11.99
CA PHE A 263 -5.12 -6.14 -11.82
C PHE A 263 -4.37 -5.99 -13.14
N ASN A 264 -4.76 -6.75 -14.17
CA ASN A 264 -4.17 -6.60 -15.50
C ASN A 264 -4.49 -5.22 -16.11
N VAL A 265 -5.67 -4.68 -15.85
CA VAL A 265 -6.07 -3.34 -16.33
C VAL A 265 -5.24 -2.24 -15.65
N LEU A 266 -4.92 -2.40 -14.37
CA LEU A 266 -4.11 -1.45 -13.60
C LEU A 266 -2.59 -1.71 -13.67
N SER A 267 -2.16 -2.70 -14.45
CA SER A 267 -0.76 -3.14 -14.54
C SER A 267 -0.15 -3.50 -13.16
N LEU A 268 -0.95 -4.06 -12.26
CA LEU A 268 -0.50 -4.61 -10.97
C LEU A 268 -0.04 -6.05 -11.17
N GLU A 269 1.15 -6.20 -11.72
CA GLU A 269 1.69 -7.50 -12.14
C GLU A 269 2.30 -8.28 -10.97
N ARG A 270 2.91 -7.58 -10.00
CA ARG A 270 3.68 -8.23 -8.93
C ARG A 270 2.76 -8.79 -7.84
N PRO A 271 2.99 -10.03 -7.35
CA PRO A 271 2.20 -10.61 -6.27
C PRO A 271 2.19 -9.77 -4.98
N SER A 272 3.29 -9.08 -4.64
CA SER A 272 3.35 -8.15 -3.51
C SER A 272 2.36 -6.99 -3.63
N GLU A 273 2.26 -6.37 -4.81
CA GLU A 273 1.32 -5.28 -5.09
C GLU A 273 -0.14 -5.77 -4.97
N ARG A 274 -0.41 -6.96 -5.51
CA ARG A 274 -1.73 -7.62 -5.43
C ARG A 274 -2.12 -7.91 -3.97
N ALA A 275 -1.16 -8.37 -3.16
CA ALA A 275 -1.38 -8.62 -1.75
C ALA A 275 -1.76 -7.33 -1.00
N VAL A 276 -1.03 -6.23 -1.25
CA VAL A 276 -1.31 -4.91 -0.64
C VAL A 276 -2.71 -4.43 -1.00
N VAL A 277 -3.09 -4.41 -2.28
CA VAL A 277 -4.40 -3.89 -2.69
C VAL A 277 -5.56 -4.76 -2.19
N CYS A 278 -5.40 -6.08 -2.16
CA CYS A 278 -6.39 -6.99 -1.56
C CYS A 278 -6.51 -6.77 -0.06
N ALA A 279 -5.39 -6.57 0.64
CA ALA A 279 -5.38 -6.29 2.08
C ALA A 279 -6.05 -4.95 2.40
N LYS A 280 -5.83 -3.92 1.59
CA LYS A 280 -6.55 -2.63 1.72
C LYS A 280 -8.04 -2.81 1.45
N ALA A 281 -8.42 -3.48 0.37
CA ALA A 281 -9.82 -3.76 0.07
C ALA A 281 -10.49 -4.55 1.22
N ALA A 282 -9.80 -5.55 1.78
CA ALA A 282 -10.27 -6.29 2.94
C ALA A 282 -10.44 -5.38 4.17
N GLY A 283 -9.51 -4.46 4.42
CA GLY A 283 -9.61 -3.46 5.49
C GLY A 283 -10.82 -2.54 5.34
N ARG A 284 -11.12 -2.09 4.11
CA ARG A 284 -12.34 -1.31 3.82
C ARG A 284 -13.61 -2.14 4.01
N MET A 285 -13.65 -3.36 3.49
CA MET A 285 -14.79 -4.27 3.69
C MET A 285 -15.00 -4.57 5.17
N LEU A 286 -13.94 -4.78 5.96
CA LEU A 286 -14.02 -4.92 7.41
C LEU A 286 -14.74 -3.76 8.07
N ALA A 287 -14.49 -2.53 7.64
CA ALA A 287 -15.18 -1.35 8.14
C ALA A 287 -16.66 -1.33 7.73
N VAL A 288 -16.98 -1.76 6.51
CA VAL A 288 -18.39 -1.92 6.09
C VAL A 288 -19.13 -2.92 6.99
N VAL A 289 -18.48 -4.03 7.37
CA VAL A 289 -19.10 -5.07 8.20
C VAL A 289 -19.19 -4.69 9.67
N ALA A 290 -18.15 -4.04 10.20
CA ALA A 290 -17.89 -3.99 11.65
C ALA A 290 -17.95 -2.58 12.28
N SER A 291 -18.14 -1.54 11.47
CA SER A 291 -18.29 -0.16 11.94
C SER A 291 -19.75 0.30 11.91
N GLY A 292 -20.04 1.41 12.59
CA GLY A 292 -21.39 2.01 12.67
C GLY A 292 -22.17 1.62 13.93
N ASP A 293 -23.36 2.20 14.08
CA ASP A 293 -24.21 2.02 15.27
C ASP A 293 -24.82 0.62 15.38
N THR A 294 -25.06 -0.01 14.22
CA THR A 294 -25.60 -1.37 14.10
C THR A 294 -24.73 -2.17 13.12
N PRO A 295 -23.55 -2.63 13.53
CA PRO A 295 -22.66 -3.40 12.66
C PRO A 295 -23.27 -4.78 12.38
N ASP A 296 -23.07 -5.29 11.16
CA ASP A 296 -23.52 -6.64 10.78
C ASP A 296 -22.73 -7.74 11.52
N MET A 297 -21.46 -7.46 11.82
CA MET A 297 -20.62 -8.32 12.66
C MET A 297 -19.84 -7.48 13.67
N PRO A 298 -19.81 -7.85 14.97
CA PRO A 298 -18.95 -7.19 15.93
C PRO A 298 -17.49 -7.20 15.49
N HIS A 299 -16.80 -6.07 15.63
CA HIS A 299 -15.37 -5.96 15.29
C HIS A 299 -14.49 -6.99 16.03
N ALA A 300 -14.89 -7.43 17.22
CA ALA A 300 -14.22 -8.47 17.98
C ALA A 300 -14.29 -9.88 17.32
N ILE A 301 -15.18 -10.07 16.34
CA ILE A 301 -15.33 -11.30 15.55
C ILE A 301 -14.78 -11.09 14.14
N ALA A 302 -15.10 -9.96 13.50
CA ALA A 302 -14.71 -9.68 12.13
C ALA A 302 -13.17 -9.61 11.96
N LYS A 303 -12.45 -9.01 12.92
CA LYS A 303 -10.99 -8.91 12.85
C LYS A 303 -10.29 -10.27 12.95
N PRO A 304 -10.56 -11.14 13.96
CA PRO A 304 -10.01 -12.49 13.96
C PRO A 304 -10.36 -13.28 12.70
N LEU A 305 -11.57 -13.12 12.18
CA LEU A 305 -12.01 -13.81 10.96
C LEU A 305 -11.15 -13.43 9.75
N ALA A 306 -10.96 -12.12 9.52
CA ALA A 306 -10.07 -11.62 8.47
C ALA A 306 -8.64 -12.10 8.66
N MET A 307 -8.18 -12.13 9.92
CA MET A 307 -6.82 -12.56 10.23
C MET A 307 -6.59 -14.05 10.00
N ALA A 308 -7.53 -14.88 10.43
CA ALA A 308 -7.51 -16.31 10.16
C ALA A 308 -7.48 -16.56 8.64
N ALA A 309 -8.38 -15.92 7.88
CA ALA A 309 -8.40 -16.10 6.43
C ALA A 309 -7.06 -15.75 5.77
N LEU A 310 -6.44 -14.61 6.13
CA LEU A 310 -5.16 -14.19 5.58
C LEU A 310 -4.02 -15.15 5.94
N ILE A 311 -3.88 -15.47 7.23
CA ILE A 311 -2.76 -16.27 7.74
C ILE A 311 -2.89 -17.72 7.30
N GLU A 312 -4.08 -18.30 7.35
CA GLU A 312 -4.30 -19.69 6.89
C GLU A 312 -4.07 -19.83 5.39
N SER A 313 -4.40 -18.81 4.59
CA SER A 313 -4.09 -18.77 3.15
C SER A 313 -2.59 -18.71 2.88
N TYR A 314 -1.87 -17.92 3.67
CA TYR A 314 -0.41 -17.88 3.60
C TYR A 314 0.21 -19.24 3.98
N ARG A 315 -0.17 -19.78 5.15
CA ARG A 315 0.32 -21.07 5.68
C ARG A 315 -0.04 -22.25 4.77
N GLY A 316 -1.24 -22.21 4.17
CA GLY A 316 -1.74 -23.26 3.28
C GLY A 316 -0.89 -23.41 2.03
N LEU A 317 -0.51 -22.29 1.40
CA LEU A 317 0.37 -22.33 0.23
C LEU A 317 1.81 -22.70 0.61
N GLU A 318 2.31 -22.23 1.74
CA GLU A 318 3.62 -22.63 2.29
C GLU A 318 3.68 -24.15 2.57
N ALA A 319 2.63 -24.72 3.15
CA ALA A 319 2.55 -26.14 3.49
C ALA A 319 2.53 -27.07 2.26
N LEU A 320 2.04 -26.58 1.11
CA LEU A 320 2.07 -27.32 -0.17
C LEU A 320 3.50 -27.39 -0.77
N GLN A 321 4.51 -26.83 -0.10
CA GLN A 321 5.89 -26.75 -0.58
C GLN A 321 6.92 -27.33 0.42
N PRO A 322 6.97 -28.67 0.59
CA PRO A 322 7.83 -29.31 1.58
C PRO A 322 9.34 -29.12 1.37
N TYR A 323 9.80 -28.80 0.15
CA TYR A 323 11.22 -28.62 -0.18
C TYR A 323 11.87 -27.37 0.45
N LEU A 324 11.07 -26.45 1.01
CA LEU A 324 11.54 -25.25 1.68
C LEU A 324 11.81 -25.47 3.19
N LYS A 325 11.17 -26.47 3.80
CA LYS A 325 11.39 -26.84 5.21
C LYS A 325 12.74 -27.51 5.46
N GLU A 326 13.28 -28.22 4.47
CA GLU A 326 14.55 -28.95 4.59
C GLU A 326 15.78 -28.01 4.63
N ALA A 327 15.69 -26.82 4.03
CA ALA A 327 16.74 -25.79 4.09
C ALA A 327 16.86 -25.15 5.49
N TYR A 328 15.75 -25.05 6.23
CA TYR A 328 15.73 -24.50 7.58
C TYR A 328 16.21 -25.51 8.63
N LEU A 329 15.77 -26.77 8.53
CA LEU A 329 16.15 -27.82 9.48
C LEU A 329 17.61 -28.28 9.34
N SER A 330 18.29 -27.94 8.24
CA SER A 330 19.71 -28.25 8.04
C SER A 330 20.67 -27.18 8.59
N GLN A 331 20.19 -26.01 9.01
CA GLN A 331 21.02 -24.97 9.64
C GLN A 331 21.07 -25.06 11.18
N ASP A 332 20.12 -25.74 11.81
CA ASP A 332 20.05 -25.93 13.28
C ASP A 332 20.72 -27.21 13.81
N ASN A 333 21.46 -27.95 12.96
CA ASN A 333 22.30 -29.07 13.41
C ASN A 333 23.66 -29.06 12.71
N PRO A 334 24.67 -28.36 13.26
CA PRO A 334 26.04 -28.68 12.93
C PRO A 334 26.39 -30.02 13.60
N VAL A 335 26.57 -31.07 12.80
CA VAL A 335 27.31 -32.28 13.22
C VAL A 335 28.80 -32.02 13.05
#